data_AF-A0A1M5WZA1-F1
#
_entry.id   AF-A0A1M5WZA1-F1
#
_cell.length_a   1.000
_cell.length_b   1.000
_cell.length_c   1.000
_cell.angle_alpha   90.00
_cell.angle_beta   90.00
_cell.angle_gamma   90.00
#
_symmetry.space_group_name_H-M   'P 1'
#
loop_
_entity.id
_entity.type
_entity.pdbx_description
1 polymer ?
#
loop_
_entity_poly.entity_id
_entity_poly.type
_entity_poly.pdbx_seq_one_letter_code
_entity_poly.pdbx_strand_id
1 'polypeptide(L)'
;MARSDDGCFGIFGAIVIIILVIVETFKGNFIPILIIAGIFLLFKIFIWWSELKRKNDQIRTEGGKENNYGPYLLGIIILGGILVNIYFKNNHRSTNTESIVSDPYPISQPTITKTEIKKEIPKEILWSQKSFGNTEFQLPENMFFKESLSNSESQVYIDDSQYLSLTITGKFLDEESKDKRIDDFSENLKAFAESFNENNRRNFDDFKLENYEITSFGNVRAIKIQQTSSKVSGKNIEILVTSYEVIANPYYYDITFSYPKDSVKFIDTFEKISKLFVFTKLPNNNQVEMETSADLGPGYYVVVSNLIDKIYFYDKPDDTFIRKAFLVGDEKVFVEKISNSFGYIEFKNNRGLISKGWVKLKYLDKIN
;
A
#
# COMPACT_ATOMS: atom_id res chain seq x y z
N MET A 1 -10.88 -26.72 -61.12
CA MET A 1 -11.02 -26.55 -59.66
C MET A 1 -10.43 -25.20 -59.30
N ALA A 2 -11.27 -24.19 -59.08
CA ALA A 2 -10.83 -22.88 -58.63
C ALA A 2 -10.58 -22.95 -57.10
N ARG A 3 -9.36 -22.63 -56.67
CA ARG A 3 -9.04 -22.41 -55.25
C ARG A 3 -9.66 -21.07 -54.86
N SER A 4 -10.62 -21.07 -53.95
CA SER A 4 -11.16 -19.84 -53.38
C SER A 4 -10.15 -19.28 -52.37
N ASP A 5 -9.55 -18.14 -52.69
CA ASP A 5 -8.61 -17.39 -51.82
C ASP A 5 -9.32 -16.64 -50.67
N ASP A 6 -10.56 -17.01 -50.36
CA ASP A 6 -11.44 -16.31 -49.41
C ASP A 6 -10.95 -16.37 -47.95
N GLY A 7 -9.99 -17.24 -47.64
CA GLY A 7 -9.47 -17.42 -46.27
C GLY A 7 -8.61 -16.25 -45.76
N CYS A 8 -7.91 -15.54 -46.65
CA CYS A 8 -7.01 -14.45 -46.20
C CYS A 8 -7.78 -13.19 -45.78
N PHE A 9 -8.89 -12.87 -46.44
CA PHE A 9 -9.66 -11.66 -46.13
C PHE A 9 -10.29 -11.69 -44.73
N GLY A 10 -10.70 -12.87 -44.25
CA GLY A 10 -11.28 -13.02 -42.91
C GLY A 10 -10.28 -12.71 -41.78
N ILE A 11 -9.01 -13.09 -41.96
CA ILE A 11 -7.97 -12.86 -40.95
C ILE A 11 -7.59 -11.37 -40.88
N PHE A 12 -7.44 -10.72 -42.04
CA PHE A 12 -7.16 -9.28 -42.09
C PHE A 12 -8.29 -8.46 -41.46
N GLY A 13 -9.56 -8.80 -41.75
CA GLY A 13 -10.71 -8.13 -41.14
C GLY A 13 -10.73 -8.27 -39.61
N ALA A 14 -10.43 -9.46 -39.09
CA ALA A 14 -10.38 -9.72 -37.65
C ALA A 14 -9.29 -8.89 -36.94
N ILE A 15 -8.11 -8.77 -37.54
CA ILE A 15 -6.99 -7.99 -36.99
C ILE A 15 -7.36 -6.49 -36.93
N VAL A 16 -7.98 -5.95 -37.99
CA VAL A 16 -8.40 -4.55 -38.03
C VAL A 16 -9.44 -4.24 -36.94
N ILE A 17 -10.39 -5.15 -36.70
CA ILE A 17 -11.39 -4.99 -35.63
C ILE A 17 -10.73 -4.98 -34.25
N ILE A 18 -9.80 -5.90 -33.98
CA ILE A 18 -9.07 -5.95 -32.70
C ILE A 18 -8.30 -4.64 -32.46
N ILE A 19 -7.60 -4.13 -33.49
CA ILE A 19 -6.87 -2.86 -33.41
C ILE A 19 -7.84 -1.70 -33.11
N LEU A 20 -9.00 -1.63 -33.77
CA LEU A 20 -10.01 -0.60 -33.52
C LEU A 20 -10.55 -0.63 -32.08
N VAL A 21 -10.81 -1.83 -31.53
CA VAL A 21 -11.27 -1.97 -30.14
C VAL A 21 -10.20 -1.49 -29.15
N ILE A 22 -8.93 -1.84 -29.39
CA ILE A 22 -7.81 -1.38 -28.57
C ILE A 22 -7.70 0.15 -28.61
N VAL A 23 -7.75 0.75 -29.80
CA VAL A 23 -7.65 2.21 -29.98
C VAL A 23 -8.78 2.96 -29.27
N GLU A 24 -10.04 2.52 -29.41
CA GLU A 24 -11.17 3.18 -28.73
C GLU A 24 -11.13 2.99 -27.20
N THR A 25 -10.63 1.86 -26.72
CA THR A 25 -10.42 1.62 -25.28
C THR A 25 -9.42 2.63 -24.70
N PHE A 26 -8.31 2.91 -25.40
CA PHE A 26 -7.32 3.90 -24.95
C PHE A 26 -7.79 5.35 -25.05
N LYS A 27 -8.84 5.65 -25.82
CA LYS A 27 -9.48 6.98 -25.86
C LYS A 27 -10.49 7.21 -24.72
N GLY A 28 -10.70 6.23 -23.84
CA GLY A 28 -11.67 6.33 -22.74
C GLY A 28 -13.12 6.08 -23.18
N ASN A 29 -13.37 5.75 -24.44
CA ASN A 29 -14.68 5.34 -24.94
C ASN A 29 -14.89 3.85 -24.67
N PHE A 30 -15.14 3.51 -23.41
CA PHE A 30 -15.39 2.13 -23.01
C PHE A 30 -16.76 1.66 -23.52
N ILE A 31 -16.79 0.86 -24.58
CA ILE A 31 -18.02 0.25 -25.12
C ILE A 31 -17.98 -1.25 -24.82
N PRO A 32 -18.67 -1.73 -23.77
CA PRO A 32 -18.68 -3.15 -23.37
C PRO A 32 -19.03 -4.12 -24.52
N ILE A 33 -19.87 -3.66 -25.47
CA ILE A 33 -20.29 -4.44 -26.64
C ILE A 33 -19.11 -4.79 -27.56
N LEU A 34 -18.11 -3.91 -27.69
CA LEU A 34 -16.93 -4.15 -28.52
C LEU A 34 -15.97 -5.19 -27.90
N ILE A 35 -15.87 -5.21 -26.57
CA ILE A 35 -15.09 -6.23 -25.84
C ILE A 35 -15.75 -7.60 -26.01
N ILE A 36 -17.07 -7.68 -25.83
CA ILE A 36 -17.83 -8.91 -26.04
C ILE A 36 -17.67 -9.40 -27.49
N ALA A 37 -17.78 -8.51 -28.47
CA ALA A 37 -17.55 -8.83 -29.88
C ALA A 37 -16.11 -9.34 -30.14
N GLY A 38 -15.10 -8.73 -29.51
CA GLY A 38 -13.71 -9.19 -29.58
C GLY A 38 -13.51 -10.58 -28.99
N ILE A 39 -14.14 -10.89 -27.86
CA ILE A 39 -14.10 -12.23 -27.24
C ILE A 39 -14.76 -13.26 -28.15
N PHE A 40 -15.94 -12.96 -28.72
CA PHE A 40 -16.62 -13.86 -29.67
C PHE A 40 -15.78 -14.11 -30.93
N LEU A 41 -15.08 -13.09 -31.42
CA LEU A 41 -14.18 -13.21 -32.57
C LEU A 41 -12.99 -14.14 -32.27
N LEU A 42 -12.34 -13.99 -31.11
CA LEU A 42 -11.27 -14.88 -30.67
C LEU A 42 -11.76 -16.33 -30.55
N PHE A 43 -12.96 -16.53 -30.01
CA PHE A 43 -13.57 -17.85 -29.91
C PHE A 43 -13.85 -18.48 -31.29
N LYS A 44 -14.32 -17.68 -32.26
CA LYS A 44 -14.50 -18.11 -33.66
C LYS A 44 -13.17 -18.50 -34.32
N ILE A 45 -12.11 -17.71 -34.13
CA ILE A 45 -10.77 -18.02 -34.64
C ILE A 45 -10.26 -19.34 -34.04
N PHE A 46 -10.45 -19.55 -32.74
CA PHE A 46 -10.05 -20.78 -32.06
C PHE A 46 -10.80 -22.02 -32.60
N ILE A 47 -12.13 -21.93 -32.79
CA ILE A 47 -12.92 -23.02 -33.37
C ILE A 47 -12.43 -23.33 -34.79
N TRP A 48 -12.24 -22.31 -35.63
CA TRP A 48 -11.76 -22.49 -37.00
C TRP A 48 -10.38 -23.16 -37.06
N TRP A 49 -9.46 -22.73 -36.19
CA TRP A 49 -8.15 -23.35 -36.06
C TRP A 49 -8.23 -24.82 -35.63
N SER A 50 -9.09 -25.14 -34.66
CA SER A 50 -9.33 -26.51 -34.22
C SER A 50 -9.87 -27.39 -35.35
N GLU A 51 -10.79 -26.88 -36.17
CA GLU A 51 -11.31 -27.60 -37.34
C GLU A 51 -10.23 -27.82 -38.42
N LEU A 52 -9.40 -26.80 -38.67
CA LEU A 52 -8.29 -26.89 -39.62
C LEU A 52 -7.28 -27.96 -39.19
N LYS A 53 -6.95 -28.01 -37.89
CA LYS A 53 -6.08 -29.03 -37.31
C LYS A 53 -6.67 -30.43 -37.50
N ARG A 54 -7.96 -30.61 -37.20
CA ARG A 54 -8.67 -31.90 -37.37
C ARG A 54 -8.66 -32.38 -38.83
N LYS A 55 -8.81 -31.47 -39.80
CA LYS A 55 -8.72 -31.80 -41.24
C LYS A 55 -7.30 -32.18 -41.66
N ASN A 56 -6.28 -31.47 -41.16
CA ASN A 56 -4.89 -31.83 -41.44
C ASN A 56 -4.49 -33.18 -40.85
N ASP A 57 -4.98 -33.51 -39.65
CA ASP A 57 -4.73 -34.81 -39.03
C ASP A 57 -5.36 -35.97 -39.84
N GLN A 58 -6.55 -35.76 -40.43
CA GLN A 58 -7.18 -36.72 -41.35
C GLN A 58 -6.41 -36.90 -42.67
N ILE A 59 -5.84 -35.82 -43.23
CA ILE A 59 -5.03 -35.89 -44.45
C ILE A 59 -3.70 -36.62 -44.20
N ARG A 60 -3.13 -36.46 -42.99
CA ARG A 60 -1.85 -37.10 -42.60
C ARG A 60 -1.95 -38.63 -42.54
N THR A 61 -3.14 -39.17 -42.32
CA THR A 61 -3.42 -40.62 -42.38
C THR A 61 -3.50 -41.21 -43.80
N GLU A 62 -3.58 -40.40 -44.86
CA GLU A 62 -3.83 -40.91 -46.23
C GLU A 62 -2.69 -40.70 -47.25
N GLY A 63 -1.63 -39.95 -46.95
CA GLY A 63 -0.51 -39.84 -47.91
C GLY A 63 0.47 -38.75 -47.55
N GLY A 64 1.65 -39.15 -47.09
CA GLY A 64 2.69 -38.27 -46.58
C GLY A 64 3.21 -37.27 -47.61
N LYS A 65 2.95 -35.98 -47.35
CA LYS A 65 3.87 -34.86 -47.59
C LYS A 65 3.66 -33.83 -46.49
N GLU A 66 4.69 -33.61 -45.68
CA GLU A 66 4.67 -32.59 -44.62
C GLU A 66 4.77 -31.19 -45.24
N ASN A 67 3.68 -30.44 -45.19
CA ASN A 67 3.73 -29.00 -45.44
C ASN A 67 4.12 -28.29 -44.14
N ASN A 68 5.34 -27.75 -44.11
CA ASN A 68 5.91 -27.07 -42.96
C ASN A 68 5.36 -25.63 -42.86
N TYR A 69 4.23 -25.45 -42.17
CA TYR A 69 3.61 -24.13 -41.93
C TYR A 69 4.16 -23.40 -40.70
N GLY A 70 5.03 -24.04 -39.91
CA GLY A 70 5.69 -23.47 -38.74
C GLY A 70 6.36 -22.10 -38.95
N PRO A 71 7.11 -21.85 -40.05
CA PRO A 71 7.80 -20.57 -40.23
C PRO A 71 6.85 -19.40 -40.53
N TYR A 72 5.71 -19.63 -41.18
CA TYR A 72 4.75 -18.56 -41.50
C TYR A 72 4.03 -18.05 -40.25
N LEU A 73 3.69 -18.96 -39.33
CA LEU A 73 2.99 -18.62 -38.09
C LEU A 73 3.90 -17.85 -37.13
N LEU A 74 5.18 -18.22 -37.07
CA LEU A 74 6.21 -17.46 -36.34
C LEU A 74 6.38 -16.06 -36.94
N GLY A 75 6.39 -15.96 -38.27
CA GLY A 75 6.49 -14.68 -39.00
C GLY A 75 5.35 -13.70 -38.67
N ILE A 76 4.11 -14.20 -38.59
CA ILE A 76 2.93 -13.37 -38.26
C ILE A 76 2.99 -12.87 -36.80
N ILE A 77 3.43 -13.71 -35.86
CA ILE A 77 3.58 -13.32 -34.44
C ILE A 77 4.66 -12.24 -34.29
N ILE A 78 5.80 -12.41 -34.97
CA ILE A 78 6.90 -11.44 -34.94
C ILE A 78 6.46 -10.10 -35.55
N LEU A 79 5.77 -10.11 -36.70
CA LEU A 79 5.23 -8.90 -37.32
C LEU A 79 4.20 -8.19 -36.43
N GLY A 80 3.31 -8.93 -35.77
CA GLY A 80 2.37 -8.38 -34.81
C GLY A 80 3.06 -7.70 -33.63
N GLY A 81 4.09 -8.33 -33.06
CA GLY A 81 4.90 -7.75 -31.98
C GLY A 81 5.65 -6.47 -32.40
N ILE A 82 6.20 -6.44 -33.61
CA ILE A 82 6.90 -5.26 -34.15
C ILE A 82 5.93 -4.09 -34.32
N LEU A 83 4.73 -4.32 -34.86
CA LEU A 83 3.74 -3.26 -35.07
C LEU A 83 3.22 -2.68 -33.74
N VAL A 84 2.99 -3.53 -32.73
CA VAL A 84 2.62 -3.08 -31.37
C VAL A 84 3.74 -2.22 -30.76
N ASN A 85 5.00 -2.63 -30.90
CA ASN A 85 6.14 -1.87 -30.38
C ASN A 85 6.31 -0.50 -31.08
N ILE A 86 6.18 -0.45 -32.42
CA ILE A 86 6.22 0.81 -33.17
C ILE A 86 5.09 1.77 -32.73
N TYR A 87 3.89 1.24 -32.47
CA TYR A 87 2.76 2.04 -32.01
C TYR A 87 3.02 2.68 -30.63
N PHE A 88 3.49 1.90 -29.64
CA PHE A 88 3.84 2.43 -28.32
C PHE A 88 4.98 3.45 -28.38
N LYS A 89 5.98 3.23 -29.24
CA LYS A 89 7.11 4.14 -29.40
C LYS A 89 6.72 5.48 -30.03
N ASN A 90 5.76 5.49 -30.94
CA ASN A 90 5.30 6.71 -31.61
C ASN A 90 4.31 7.53 -30.78
N ASN A 91 3.46 6.89 -29.95
CA ASN A 91 2.49 7.60 -29.12
C ASN A 91 3.09 8.24 -27.85
N HIS A 92 4.34 7.92 -27.49
CA HIS A 92 5.05 8.58 -26.39
C HIS A 92 5.84 9.84 -26.81
N ARG A 93 5.71 10.31 -28.06
CA ARG A 93 6.39 11.52 -28.53
C ARG A 93 5.43 12.73 -28.52
N SER A 94 5.62 13.60 -27.52
CA SER A 94 5.23 15.02 -27.47
C SER A 94 3.76 15.39 -27.23
N THR A 95 3.48 15.84 -26.01
CA THR A 95 2.76 17.11 -25.79
C THR A 95 3.78 18.15 -25.30
N ASN A 96 4.53 18.74 -26.23
CA ASN A 96 5.27 19.97 -25.96
C ASN A 96 4.27 21.08 -25.62
N THR A 97 4.35 21.58 -24.40
CA THR A 97 3.64 22.77 -23.95
C THR A 97 4.20 23.98 -24.71
N GLU A 98 3.34 24.68 -25.46
CA GLU A 98 3.66 25.95 -26.10
C GLU A 98 4.07 26.98 -25.04
N SER A 99 5.28 27.50 -25.16
CA SER A 99 5.75 28.66 -24.39
C SER A 99 5.13 29.93 -24.96
N ILE A 100 4.20 30.52 -24.21
CA ILE A 100 3.68 31.86 -24.46
C ILE A 100 4.81 32.87 -24.21
N VAL A 101 5.30 33.47 -25.29
CA VAL A 101 6.15 34.66 -25.28
C VAL A 101 5.28 35.83 -24.79
N SER A 102 5.67 36.44 -23.68
CA SER A 102 5.09 37.71 -23.23
C SER A 102 6.12 38.83 -23.40
N ASP A 103 5.65 39.94 -23.96
CA ASP A 103 6.43 41.13 -24.28
C ASP A 103 7.09 41.78 -23.05
N PRO A 104 8.23 42.47 -23.23
CA PRO A 104 8.95 43.13 -22.15
C PRO A 104 8.22 44.41 -21.71
N TYR A 105 7.56 44.36 -20.55
CA TYR A 105 7.14 45.56 -19.82
C TYR A 105 8.33 46.20 -19.07
N PRO A 106 8.37 47.54 -18.94
CA PRO A 106 9.44 48.23 -18.23
C PRO A 106 9.44 47.88 -16.73
N ILE A 107 10.61 47.45 -16.27
CA ILE A 107 10.90 47.11 -14.87
C ILE A 107 10.76 48.38 -14.03
N SER A 108 9.67 48.47 -13.26
CA SER A 108 9.57 49.40 -12.15
C SER A 108 10.35 48.82 -10.97
N GLN A 109 11.24 49.62 -10.39
CA GLN A 109 12.04 49.23 -9.23
C GLN A 109 11.11 48.84 -8.07
N PRO A 110 11.37 47.70 -7.39
CA PRO A 110 10.56 47.31 -6.24
C PRO A 110 10.82 48.29 -5.10
N THR A 111 9.80 49.08 -4.77
CA THR A 111 9.71 49.77 -3.49
C THR A 111 9.77 48.71 -2.39
N ILE A 112 10.89 48.67 -1.66
CA ILE A 112 11.09 47.80 -0.50
C ILE A 112 10.19 48.33 0.61
N THR A 113 8.92 47.95 0.57
CA THR A 113 8.04 48.06 1.73
C THR A 113 8.53 47.03 2.73
N LYS A 114 9.06 47.48 3.87
CA LYS A 114 9.34 46.62 5.03
C LYS A 114 8.03 45.99 5.48
N THR A 115 7.69 44.84 4.92
CA THR A 115 6.62 44.00 5.42
C THR A 115 7.07 43.50 6.78
N GLU A 116 6.50 44.06 7.85
CA GLU A 116 6.53 43.45 9.18
C GLU A 116 6.08 42.00 9.03
N ILE A 117 7.03 41.07 9.16
CA ILE A 117 6.76 39.64 9.24
C ILE A 117 6.02 39.44 10.55
N LYS A 118 4.69 39.55 10.54
CA LYS A 118 3.84 39.06 11.60
C LYS A 118 4.18 37.58 11.76
N LYS A 119 4.84 37.22 12.88
CA LYS A 119 4.99 35.83 13.32
C LYS A 119 3.59 35.24 13.41
N GLU A 120 3.17 34.54 12.37
CA GLU A 120 1.96 33.72 12.44
C GLU A 120 2.20 32.67 13.51
N ILE A 121 1.36 32.69 14.54
CA ILE A 121 1.35 31.66 15.57
C ILE A 121 1.05 30.35 14.85
N PRO A 122 1.93 29.33 14.93
CA PRO A 122 1.73 28.09 14.20
C PRO A 122 0.39 27.48 14.63
N LYS A 123 -0.53 27.39 13.67
CA LYS A 123 -1.84 26.78 13.88
C LYS A 123 -1.61 25.31 14.26
N GLU A 124 -2.11 24.93 15.43
CA GLU A 124 -2.03 23.56 15.92
C GLU A 124 -2.61 22.60 14.87
N ILE A 125 -1.83 21.58 14.50
CA ILE A 125 -2.27 20.56 13.55
C ILE A 125 -3.26 19.65 14.27
N LEU A 126 -4.51 19.60 13.81
CA LEU A 126 -5.51 18.68 14.30
C LEU A 126 -5.26 17.27 13.75
N TRP A 127 -5.51 16.26 14.59
CA TRP A 127 -5.28 14.85 14.29
C TRP A 127 -6.59 14.09 14.34
N SER A 128 -6.79 13.16 13.39
CA SER A 128 -7.99 12.35 13.29
C SER A 128 -7.66 10.86 13.38
N GLN A 129 -8.44 10.14 14.18
CA GLN A 129 -8.34 8.67 14.31
C GLN A 129 -8.87 7.98 13.04
N LYS A 130 -8.19 6.92 12.63
CA LYS A 130 -8.51 6.06 11.48
C LYS A 130 -8.32 4.59 11.85
N SER A 131 -8.86 3.69 11.04
CA SER A 131 -8.74 2.25 11.21
C SER A 131 -8.75 1.52 9.87
N PHE A 132 -7.97 0.43 9.77
CA PHE A 132 -7.93 -0.44 8.60
C PHE A 132 -7.54 -1.88 8.99
N GLY A 133 -8.41 -2.86 8.74
CA GLY A 133 -8.20 -4.22 9.23
C GLY A 133 -8.10 -4.26 10.77
N ASN A 134 -7.04 -4.84 11.31
CA ASN A 134 -6.75 -4.86 12.75
C ASN A 134 -5.81 -3.74 13.22
N THR A 135 -5.61 -2.69 12.40
CA THR A 135 -4.79 -1.53 12.78
C THR A 135 -5.61 -0.26 12.99
N GLU A 136 -5.22 0.50 14.00
CA GLU A 136 -5.71 1.84 14.32
C GLU A 136 -4.56 2.83 14.24
N PHE A 137 -4.82 4.05 13.77
CA PHE A 137 -3.78 5.07 13.60
C PHE A 137 -4.36 6.48 13.60
N GLN A 138 -3.49 7.50 13.67
CA GLN A 138 -3.89 8.90 13.57
C GLN A 138 -3.18 9.61 12.42
N LEU A 139 -3.91 10.45 11.71
CA LEU A 139 -3.39 11.29 10.65
C LEU A 139 -3.72 12.77 10.87
N PRO A 140 -2.86 13.70 10.40
CA PRO A 140 -3.20 15.10 10.27
C PRO A 140 -4.50 15.28 9.45
N GLU A 141 -5.38 16.20 9.86
CA GLU A 141 -6.67 16.43 9.18
C GLU A 141 -6.54 16.90 7.72
N ASN A 142 -5.38 17.44 7.33
CA ASN A 142 -5.07 17.81 5.94
C ASN A 142 -4.72 16.60 5.05
N MET A 143 -4.64 15.38 5.59
CA MET A 143 -4.51 14.16 4.79
C MET A 143 -5.89 13.57 4.49
N PHE A 144 -6.35 13.75 3.26
CA PHE A 144 -7.70 13.35 2.84
C PHE A 144 -7.72 11.94 2.27
N PHE A 145 -8.70 11.14 2.69
CA PHE A 145 -8.98 9.84 2.09
C PHE A 145 -9.38 9.99 0.62
N LYS A 146 -8.77 9.19 -0.26
CA LYS A 146 -9.02 9.19 -1.71
C LYS A 146 -9.74 7.91 -2.12
N GLU A 147 -11.06 7.97 -2.12
CA GLU A 147 -11.91 6.82 -2.47
C GLU A 147 -11.59 6.23 -3.85
N SER A 148 -11.33 7.08 -4.85
CA SER A 148 -11.00 6.65 -6.22
C SER A 148 -9.68 5.86 -6.35
N LEU A 149 -8.82 5.92 -5.34
CA LEU A 149 -7.53 5.21 -5.27
C LEU A 149 -7.54 4.10 -4.23
N SER A 150 -8.64 3.94 -3.50
CA SER A 150 -8.80 3.00 -2.40
C SER A 150 -9.73 1.85 -2.81
N ASN A 151 -9.60 0.72 -2.14
CA ASN A 151 -10.49 -0.43 -2.30
C ASN A 151 -10.60 -1.21 -0.98
N SER A 152 -11.13 -2.43 -1.01
CA SER A 152 -11.28 -3.26 0.20
C SER A 152 -9.95 -3.70 0.81
N GLU A 153 -8.88 -3.76 0.03
CA GLU A 153 -7.54 -4.21 0.43
C GLU A 153 -6.55 -3.04 0.59
N SER A 154 -6.91 -1.82 0.19
CA SER A 154 -6.03 -0.66 0.33
C SER A 154 -6.77 0.64 0.65
N GLN A 155 -6.15 1.47 1.48
CA GLN A 155 -6.59 2.85 1.73
C GLN A 155 -5.49 3.83 1.36
N VAL A 156 -5.88 4.90 0.67
CA VAL A 156 -4.98 5.96 0.22
C VAL A 156 -5.41 7.30 0.82
N TYR A 157 -4.45 7.99 1.45
CA TYR A 157 -4.60 9.31 2.03
C TYR A 157 -3.60 10.27 1.39
N ILE A 158 -4.04 11.46 0.97
CA ILE A 158 -3.19 12.43 0.28
C ILE A 158 -3.41 13.84 0.84
N ASP A 159 -2.32 14.57 1.07
CA ASP A 159 -2.31 16.02 1.16
C ASP A 159 -1.76 16.60 -0.15
N ASP A 160 -2.67 17.00 -1.03
CA ASP A 160 -2.36 17.51 -2.37
C ASP A 160 -1.53 18.81 -2.32
N SER A 161 -1.65 19.59 -1.24
CA SER A 161 -0.91 20.85 -1.09
C SER A 161 0.58 20.65 -0.86
N GLN A 162 0.95 19.46 -0.38
CA GLN A 162 2.25 19.15 0.20
C GLN A 162 2.95 17.96 -0.45
N TYR A 163 2.32 17.32 -1.44
CA TYR A 163 2.81 16.11 -2.10
C TYR A 163 3.11 14.99 -1.10
N LEU A 164 2.32 14.91 -0.02
CA LEU A 164 2.42 13.87 1.00
C LEU A 164 1.33 12.84 0.74
N SER A 165 1.70 11.57 0.70
CA SER A 165 0.74 10.47 0.65
C SER A 165 1.08 9.36 1.65
N LEU A 166 0.03 8.67 2.07
CA LEU A 166 0.07 7.43 2.82
C LEU A 166 -0.82 6.42 2.11
N THR A 167 -0.26 5.27 1.77
CA THR A 167 -0.98 4.10 1.28
C THR A 167 -0.82 2.97 2.30
N ILE A 168 -1.93 2.35 2.68
CA ILE A 168 -1.95 1.18 3.54
C ILE A 168 -2.61 0.06 2.75
N THR A 169 -1.86 -1.00 2.44
CA THR A 169 -2.40 -2.21 1.81
C THR A 169 -2.33 -3.36 2.80
N GLY A 170 -3.42 -4.11 2.95
CA GLY A 170 -3.51 -5.21 3.91
C GLY A 170 -4.02 -6.47 3.23
N LYS A 171 -3.32 -7.59 3.43
CA LYS A 171 -3.69 -8.90 2.90
C LYS A 171 -3.69 -9.93 4.01
N PHE A 172 -4.61 -10.88 3.95
CA PHE A 172 -4.57 -12.03 4.85
C PHE A 172 -3.33 -12.88 4.57
N LEU A 173 -2.68 -13.34 5.63
CA LEU A 173 -1.63 -14.34 5.55
C LEU A 173 -2.24 -15.68 5.17
N ASP A 174 -1.55 -16.42 4.30
CA ASP A 174 -1.84 -17.83 4.09
C ASP A 174 -1.53 -18.66 5.36
N GLU A 175 -2.09 -19.87 5.44
CA GLU A 175 -1.90 -20.77 6.59
C GLU A 175 -0.42 -21.02 6.90
N GLU A 176 0.43 -21.10 5.88
CA GLU A 176 1.88 -21.34 6.03
C GLU A 176 2.64 -20.14 6.61
N SER A 177 2.04 -18.95 6.58
CA SER A 177 2.68 -17.71 7.01
C SER A 177 2.05 -17.09 8.26
N LYS A 178 1.01 -17.70 8.84
CA LYS A 178 0.32 -17.18 10.04
C LYS A 178 1.21 -17.06 11.28
N ASP A 179 2.20 -17.95 11.39
CA ASP A 179 3.13 -17.99 12.53
C ASP A 179 4.44 -17.24 12.27
N LYS A 180 4.64 -16.75 11.04
CA LYS A 180 5.85 -16.00 10.67
C LYS A 180 5.88 -14.65 11.37
N ARG A 181 7.09 -14.18 11.63
CA ARG A 181 7.42 -12.85 12.16
C ARG A 181 8.34 -12.15 11.20
N ILE A 182 8.41 -10.82 11.29
CA ILE A 182 9.35 -10.01 10.52
C ILE A 182 10.81 -10.43 10.75
N ASP A 183 11.13 -10.92 11.95
CA ASP A 183 12.47 -11.39 12.30
C ASP A 183 12.94 -12.59 11.48
N ASP A 184 12.01 -13.39 10.97
CA ASP A 184 12.30 -14.57 10.14
C ASP A 184 12.88 -14.17 8.76
N PHE A 185 12.78 -12.89 8.40
CA PHE A 185 13.31 -12.34 7.15
C PHE A 185 14.71 -11.71 7.30
N SER A 186 15.28 -11.70 8.52
CA SER A 186 16.53 -10.99 8.82
C SER A 186 17.73 -11.49 8.01
N GLU A 187 17.86 -12.80 7.79
CA GLU A 187 18.98 -13.39 7.02
C GLU A 187 18.96 -13.01 5.54
N ASN A 188 17.79 -12.66 5.00
CA ASN A 188 17.57 -12.34 3.59
C ASN A 188 17.13 -10.89 3.35
N LEU A 189 17.30 -10.02 4.36
CA LEU A 189 16.77 -8.65 4.33
C LEU A 189 17.26 -7.85 3.11
N LYS A 190 18.55 -7.97 2.77
CA LYS A 190 19.12 -7.29 1.60
C LYS A 190 18.48 -7.77 0.30
N ALA A 191 18.41 -9.09 0.09
CA ALA A 191 17.82 -9.67 -1.12
C ALA A 191 16.34 -9.31 -1.25
N PHE A 192 15.61 -9.27 -0.12
CA PHE A 192 14.24 -8.80 -0.07
C PHE A 192 14.11 -7.34 -0.51
N ALA A 193 14.92 -6.42 0.07
CA ALA A 193 14.88 -5.00 -0.28
C ALA A 193 15.29 -4.72 -1.74
N GLU A 194 16.29 -5.44 -2.26
CA GLU A 194 16.70 -5.34 -3.67
C GLU A 194 15.58 -5.84 -4.61
N SER A 195 14.93 -6.96 -4.29
CA SER A 195 13.79 -7.47 -5.06
C SER A 195 12.60 -6.52 -5.01
N PHE A 196 12.33 -5.92 -3.84
CA PHE A 196 11.29 -4.91 -3.68
C PHE A 196 11.57 -3.69 -4.57
N ASN A 197 12.82 -3.20 -4.56
CA ASN A 197 13.23 -2.10 -5.42
C ASN A 197 13.09 -2.42 -6.90
N GLU A 198 13.52 -3.59 -7.35
CA GLU A 198 13.36 -3.98 -8.76
C GLU A 198 11.90 -4.12 -9.19
N ASN A 199 11.01 -4.56 -8.30
CA ASN A 199 9.59 -4.58 -8.61
C ASN A 199 9.05 -3.16 -8.84
N ASN A 200 9.45 -2.19 -8.02
CA ASN A 200 9.07 -0.79 -8.19
C ASN A 200 9.69 -0.16 -9.46
N ARG A 201 10.92 -0.56 -9.82
CA ARG A 201 11.58 -0.13 -11.07
C ARG A 201 10.85 -0.53 -12.35
N ARG A 202 10.00 -1.56 -12.30
CA ARG A 202 9.14 -1.92 -13.45
C ARG A 202 8.10 -0.85 -13.76
N ASN A 203 7.68 -0.08 -12.76
CA ASN A 203 6.76 1.03 -12.92
C ASN A 203 7.52 2.35 -13.14
N PHE A 204 8.61 2.56 -12.42
CA PHE A 204 9.45 3.75 -12.52
C PHE A 204 10.94 3.36 -12.49
N ASP A 205 11.54 3.25 -13.67
CA ASP A 205 12.93 2.79 -13.90
C ASP A 205 14.02 3.54 -13.12
N ASP A 206 13.72 4.75 -12.64
CA ASP A 206 14.59 5.65 -11.91
C ASP A 206 14.59 5.43 -10.38
N PHE A 207 13.82 4.46 -9.88
CA PHE A 207 13.86 4.10 -8.46
C PHE A 207 15.26 3.69 -8.01
N LYS A 208 15.73 4.31 -6.92
CA LYS A 208 17.00 3.99 -6.25
C LYS A 208 16.72 3.53 -4.83
N LEU A 209 17.29 2.40 -4.44
CA LEU A 209 17.28 1.92 -3.06
C LEU A 209 18.28 2.75 -2.24
N GLU A 210 17.81 3.46 -1.22
CA GLU A 210 18.63 4.31 -0.36
C GLU A 210 19.03 3.57 0.93
N ASN A 211 18.07 2.91 1.58
CA ASN A 211 18.29 2.27 2.87
C ASN A 211 17.27 1.14 3.09
N TYR A 212 17.62 0.18 3.93
CA TYR A 212 16.70 -0.83 4.44
C TYR A 212 17.14 -1.31 5.83
N GLU A 213 16.19 -1.50 6.73
CA GLU A 213 16.46 -1.94 8.11
C GLU A 213 15.24 -2.64 8.70
N ILE A 214 15.44 -3.44 9.75
CA ILE A 214 14.31 -3.86 10.60
C ILE A 214 14.22 -2.87 11.76
N THR A 215 13.06 -2.25 11.92
CA THR A 215 12.83 -1.20 12.93
C THR A 215 11.46 -1.35 13.59
N SER A 216 11.18 -0.52 14.58
CA SER A 216 9.85 -0.41 15.20
C SER A 216 8.91 0.41 14.32
N PHE A 217 7.67 -0.04 14.18
CA PHE A 217 6.58 0.72 13.57
C PHE A 217 5.33 0.55 14.43
N GLY A 218 4.87 1.63 15.05
CA GLY A 218 3.83 1.56 16.06
C GLY A 218 4.23 0.67 17.24
N ASN A 219 3.38 -0.29 17.58
CA ASN A 219 3.62 -1.32 18.59
C ASN A 219 4.19 -2.65 18.05
N VAL A 220 4.65 -2.70 16.80
CA VAL A 220 5.21 -3.91 16.17
C VAL A 220 6.57 -3.65 15.52
N ARG A 221 7.22 -4.72 15.03
CA ARG A 221 8.42 -4.62 14.19
C ARG A 221 8.05 -4.67 12.71
N ALA A 222 8.84 -3.99 11.90
CA ALA A 222 8.64 -3.86 10.46
C ALA A 222 9.96 -3.89 9.71
N ILE A 223 9.93 -4.36 8.46
CA ILE A 223 11.00 -4.10 7.50
C ILE A 223 10.73 -2.72 6.90
N LYS A 224 11.64 -1.78 7.12
CA LYS A 224 11.59 -0.45 6.53
C LYS A 224 12.46 -0.43 5.29
N ILE A 225 11.92 0.00 4.17
CA ILE A 225 12.62 0.15 2.89
C ILE A 225 12.47 1.60 2.44
N GLN A 226 13.58 2.26 2.13
CA GLN A 226 13.60 3.64 1.67
C GLN A 226 14.13 3.70 0.24
N GLN A 227 13.38 4.34 -0.64
CA GLN A 227 13.72 4.49 -2.05
C GLN A 227 13.49 5.94 -2.51
N THR A 228 14.16 6.36 -3.58
CA THR A 228 13.92 7.66 -4.21
C THR A 228 13.57 7.53 -5.69
N SER A 229 12.72 8.41 -6.19
CA SER A 229 12.39 8.54 -7.62
C SER A 229 11.97 9.98 -7.92
N SER A 230 12.41 10.54 -9.05
CA SER A 230 11.91 11.83 -9.54
C SER A 230 10.68 11.69 -10.43
N LYS A 231 10.47 10.51 -11.03
CA LYS A 231 9.32 10.22 -11.89
C LYS A 231 8.01 10.01 -11.14
N VAL A 232 8.04 9.51 -9.91
CA VAL A 232 6.83 9.28 -9.08
C VAL A 232 6.00 10.56 -8.91
N SER A 233 6.64 11.73 -8.81
CA SER A 233 5.94 13.01 -8.65
C SER A 233 5.16 13.46 -9.90
N GLY A 234 5.53 12.96 -11.09
CA GLY A 234 5.11 13.51 -12.38
C GLY A 234 5.61 14.93 -12.67
N LYS A 235 6.38 15.55 -11.75
CA LYS A 235 6.86 16.95 -11.82
C LYS A 235 8.39 17.05 -11.71
N ASN A 236 9.10 15.93 -11.86
CA ASN A 236 10.55 15.84 -11.72
C ASN A 236 11.08 16.33 -10.35
N ILE A 237 10.26 16.20 -9.30
CA ILE A 237 10.64 16.41 -7.90
C ILE A 237 11.07 15.05 -7.36
N GLU A 238 12.25 14.98 -6.72
CA GLU A 238 12.72 13.75 -6.08
C GLU A 238 11.85 13.46 -4.84
N ILE A 239 11.13 12.35 -4.89
CA ILE A 239 10.26 11.85 -3.82
C ILE A 239 11.01 10.76 -3.06
N LEU A 240 11.02 10.86 -1.75
CA LEU A 240 11.39 9.77 -0.84
C LEU A 240 10.15 8.91 -0.59
N VAL A 241 10.24 7.65 -0.96
CA VAL A 241 9.23 6.61 -0.72
C VAL A 241 9.75 5.72 0.41
N THR A 242 9.01 5.65 1.51
CA THR A 242 9.35 4.80 2.66
C THR A 242 8.23 3.80 2.88
N SER A 243 8.54 2.52 2.68
CA SER A 243 7.62 1.39 2.87
C SER A 243 7.94 0.64 4.15
N TYR A 244 6.91 0.23 4.88
CA TYR A 244 6.99 -0.63 6.05
C TYR A 244 6.23 -1.92 5.79
N GLU A 245 6.94 -3.03 5.75
CA GLU A 245 6.35 -4.36 5.68
C GLU A 245 6.14 -4.88 7.10
N VAL A 246 4.87 -5.14 7.45
CA VAL A 246 4.44 -5.50 8.80
C VAL A 246 3.68 -6.80 8.77
N ILE A 247 4.03 -7.72 9.67
CA ILE A 247 3.20 -8.90 9.96
C ILE A 247 2.45 -8.67 11.27
N ALA A 248 1.13 -8.54 11.17
CA ALA A 248 0.20 -8.35 12.28
C ALA A 248 -0.98 -9.30 12.13
N ASN A 249 -0.79 -10.55 12.58
CA ASN A 249 -1.72 -11.67 12.39
C ASN A 249 -3.20 -11.25 12.60
N PRO A 250 -4.09 -11.52 11.63
CA PRO A 250 -3.88 -12.39 10.46
C PRO A 250 -3.41 -11.67 9.20
N TYR A 251 -2.94 -10.42 9.31
CA TYR A 251 -2.60 -9.59 8.15
C TYR A 251 -1.10 -9.44 7.93
N TYR A 252 -0.74 -9.34 6.66
CA TYR A 252 0.45 -8.70 6.16
C TYR A 252 0.08 -7.30 5.65
N TYR A 253 0.81 -6.28 6.08
CA TYR A 253 0.62 -4.91 5.64
C TYR A 253 1.85 -4.39 4.89
N ASP A 254 1.60 -3.70 3.78
CA ASP A 254 2.54 -2.76 3.13
C ASP A 254 2.03 -1.35 3.42
N ILE A 255 2.79 -0.59 4.21
CA ILE A 255 2.48 0.78 4.61
C ILE A 255 3.50 1.72 4.01
N THR A 256 3.10 2.44 2.96
CA THR A 256 3.99 3.26 2.16
C THR A 256 3.68 4.75 2.34
N PHE A 257 4.70 5.52 2.68
CA PHE A 257 4.69 6.98 2.74
C PHE A 257 5.50 7.56 1.60
N SER A 258 5.01 8.61 0.95
CA SER A 258 5.74 9.32 -0.10
C SER A 258 5.70 10.82 0.14
N TYR A 259 6.86 11.47 0.04
CA TYR A 259 6.99 12.93 0.21
C TYR A 259 8.25 13.49 -0.46
N PRO A 260 8.34 14.81 -0.75
CA PRO A 260 9.55 15.42 -1.28
C PRO A 260 10.76 15.18 -0.38
N LYS A 261 11.84 14.62 -0.93
CA LYS A 261 13.01 14.13 -0.17
C LYS A 261 13.63 15.19 0.75
N ASP A 262 13.68 16.44 0.31
CA ASP A 262 14.33 17.54 1.04
C ASP A 262 13.42 18.24 2.06
N SER A 263 12.21 17.73 2.31
CA SER A 263 11.26 18.36 3.21
C SER A 263 11.43 17.90 4.67
N VAL A 264 12.15 18.71 5.44
CA VAL A 264 12.35 18.51 6.90
C VAL A 264 11.02 18.38 7.65
N LYS A 265 9.99 19.15 7.24
CA LYS A 265 8.66 19.15 7.87
C LYS A 265 8.00 17.77 7.88
N PHE A 266 8.26 16.96 6.85
CA PHE A 266 7.62 15.64 6.73
C PHE A 266 8.29 14.58 7.57
N ILE A 267 9.58 14.73 7.88
CA ILE A 267 10.30 13.76 8.73
C ILE A 267 9.62 13.66 10.10
N ASP A 268 9.40 14.80 10.77
CA ASP A 268 8.76 14.84 12.09
C ASP A 268 7.30 14.35 12.04
N THR A 269 6.57 14.76 11.01
CA THR A 269 5.16 14.36 10.83
C THR A 269 5.06 12.85 10.63
N PHE A 270 5.94 12.29 9.79
CA PHE A 270 6.01 10.88 9.47
C PHE A 270 6.43 10.04 10.68
N GLU A 271 7.45 10.48 11.43
CA GLU A 271 7.88 9.81 12.65
C GLU A 271 6.73 9.77 13.68
N LYS A 272 5.99 10.87 13.82
CA LYS A 272 4.81 10.91 14.69
C LYS A 272 3.72 9.97 14.21
N ILE A 273 3.35 9.98 12.92
CA ILE A 273 2.36 9.07 12.36
C ILE A 273 2.76 7.62 12.65
N SER A 274 4.01 7.25 12.35
CA SER A 274 4.53 5.89 12.53
C SER A 274 4.42 5.38 13.95
N LYS A 275 4.63 6.25 14.95
CA LYS A 275 4.50 5.90 16.37
C LYS A 275 3.04 5.74 16.83
N LEU A 276 2.10 6.36 16.12
CA LEU A 276 0.68 6.34 16.45
C LEU A 276 -0.07 5.15 15.82
N PHE A 277 0.61 4.27 15.09
CA PHE A 277 0.04 3.02 14.63
C PHE A 277 -0.08 2.02 15.79
N VAL A 278 -1.24 1.38 15.89
CA VAL A 278 -1.54 0.34 16.86
C VAL A 278 -2.14 -0.85 16.14
N PHE A 279 -1.40 -1.95 16.10
CA PHE A 279 -1.85 -3.23 15.57
C PHE A 279 -2.42 -4.07 16.70
N THR A 280 -3.71 -4.37 16.61
CA THR A 280 -4.39 -5.26 17.55
C THR A 280 -4.19 -6.71 17.10
N LYS A 281 -3.59 -7.53 17.96
CA LYS A 281 -3.63 -8.99 17.75
C LYS A 281 -5.09 -9.41 17.79
N LEU A 282 -5.60 -9.95 16.69
CA LEU A 282 -6.88 -10.64 16.75
C LEU A 282 -6.68 -11.86 17.66
N PRO A 283 -7.54 -12.09 18.65
CA PRO A 283 -7.49 -13.34 19.40
C PRO A 283 -7.64 -14.46 18.37
N ASN A 284 -6.62 -15.32 18.27
CA ASN A 284 -6.74 -16.55 17.51
C ASN A 284 -7.96 -17.28 18.08
N ASN A 285 -9.02 -17.47 17.28
CA ASN A 285 -10.24 -18.15 17.75
C ASN A 285 -9.99 -19.61 18.22
N ASN A 286 -8.76 -20.12 18.06
CA ASN A 286 -8.31 -21.42 18.57
C ASN A 286 -7.20 -21.34 19.64
N GLN A 287 -6.88 -20.13 20.15
CA GLN A 287 -6.02 -19.92 21.33
C GLN A 287 -6.51 -18.71 22.11
N VAL A 288 -7.68 -18.85 22.74
CA VAL A 288 -8.00 -18.10 23.97
C VAL A 288 -7.57 -18.94 25.16
N GLU A 289 -6.27 -19.19 25.23
CA GLU A 289 -5.54 -19.17 26.49
C GLU A 289 -4.31 -18.34 26.19
N MET A 290 -4.26 -17.11 26.72
CA MET A 290 -2.97 -16.47 26.90
C MET A 290 -2.17 -17.44 27.77
N GLU A 291 -1.22 -18.16 27.17
CA GLU A 291 -0.01 -18.56 27.87
C GLU A 291 0.81 -17.29 28.19
N THR A 292 0.24 -16.42 29.02
CA THR A 292 1.01 -15.71 30.04
C THR A 292 1.24 -16.70 31.18
N SER A 293 2.07 -17.71 30.92
CA SER A 293 2.72 -18.49 31.98
C SER A 293 3.92 -17.73 32.57
N ALA A 294 4.19 -16.51 32.10
CA ALA A 294 4.92 -15.52 32.87
C ALA A 294 4.06 -15.15 34.08
N ASP A 295 4.42 -15.70 35.25
CA ASP A 295 3.91 -15.38 36.59
C ASP A 295 3.20 -14.01 36.67
N LEU A 296 1.90 -13.96 36.32
CA LEU A 296 1.06 -12.79 36.50
C LEU A 296 0.61 -12.79 37.96
N GLY A 297 1.60 -12.64 38.84
CA GLY A 297 1.44 -12.46 40.26
C GLY A 297 1.40 -10.98 40.63
N PRO A 298 1.02 -10.67 41.87
CA PRO A 298 1.17 -9.33 42.42
C PRO A 298 2.59 -8.81 42.21
N GLY A 299 2.74 -7.52 41.89
CA GLY A 299 4.06 -6.96 41.58
C GLY A 299 4.00 -5.58 40.96
N TYR A 300 5.17 -5.07 40.60
CA TYR A 300 5.28 -3.79 39.90
C TYR A 300 5.08 -3.99 38.40
N TYR A 301 4.32 -3.08 37.81
CA TYR A 301 4.05 -3.00 36.39
C TYR A 301 4.29 -1.57 35.90
N VAL A 302 4.54 -1.41 34.61
CA VAL A 302 4.55 -0.11 33.92
C VAL A 302 3.38 -0.03 32.95
N VAL A 303 2.77 1.15 32.89
CA VAL A 303 1.70 1.44 31.95
C VAL A 303 2.26 1.57 30.53
N VAL A 304 1.74 0.76 29.61
CA VAL A 304 2.21 0.71 28.22
C VAL A 304 1.69 1.92 27.44
N SER A 305 2.53 2.95 27.31
CA SER A 305 2.16 4.28 26.77
C SER A 305 1.77 4.30 25.29
N ASN A 306 2.16 3.29 24.50
CA ASN A 306 1.98 3.33 23.05
C ASN A 306 0.59 2.84 22.58
N LEU A 307 -0.31 2.45 23.49
CA LEU A 307 -1.61 1.88 23.11
C LEU A 307 -2.79 2.85 23.28
N ILE A 308 -2.82 3.68 24.33
CA ILE A 308 -3.96 4.59 24.62
C ILE A 308 -3.49 5.77 25.51
N ASP A 309 -3.93 7.00 25.23
CA ASP A 309 -3.67 8.18 26.08
C ASP A 309 -4.18 8.05 27.52
N LYS A 310 -5.20 7.21 27.76
CA LYS A 310 -5.86 7.00 29.05
C LYS A 310 -6.29 5.56 29.24
N ILE A 311 -5.87 4.94 30.33
CA ILE A 311 -6.31 3.62 30.74
C ILE A 311 -7.24 3.76 31.94
N TYR A 312 -8.52 3.53 31.71
CA TYR A 312 -9.54 3.73 32.74
C TYR A 312 -9.50 2.63 33.81
N PHE A 313 -9.81 3.05 35.04
CA PHE A 313 -10.12 2.13 36.12
C PHE A 313 -11.54 1.58 35.96
N TYR A 314 -11.77 0.39 36.53
CA TYR A 314 -13.06 -0.27 36.59
C TYR A 314 -13.42 -0.59 38.05
N ASP A 315 -14.71 -0.53 38.40
CA ASP A 315 -15.18 -0.88 39.76
C ASP A 315 -15.13 -2.40 40.02
N LYS A 316 -15.19 -3.20 38.94
CA LYS A 316 -15.14 -4.67 38.93
C LYS A 316 -14.22 -5.14 37.78
N PRO A 317 -13.70 -6.37 37.79
CA PRO A 317 -12.89 -6.91 36.68
C PRO A 317 -13.78 -7.27 35.46
N ASP A 318 -14.48 -6.26 34.93
CA ASP A 318 -15.51 -6.36 33.90
C ASP A 318 -15.58 -5.02 33.13
N ASP A 319 -15.66 -5.11 31.80
CA ASP A 319 -15.63 -3.99 30.86
C ASP A 319 -16.81 -3.03 30.98
N THR A 320 -17.92 -3.47 31.58
CA THR A 320 -19.15 -2.67 31.70
C THR A 320 -19.11 -1.66 32.86
N PHE A 321 -18.16 -1.81 33.80
CA PHE A 321 -18.09 -1.02 35.04
C PHE A 321 -16.96 0.02 35.03
N ILE A 322 -16.87 0.84 33.97
CA ILE A 322 -15.82 1.85 33.79
C ILE A 322 -15.97 3.05 34.75
N ARG A 323 -14.84 3.53 35.27
CA ARG A 323 -14.74 4.74 36.11
C ARG A 323 -14.11 5.89 35.31
N LYS A 324 -14.37 7.13 35.76
CA LYS A 324 -13.73 8.33 35.21
C LYS A 324 -12.25 8.50 35.59
N ALA A 325 -11.75 7.73 36.56
CA ALA A 325 -10.33 7.72 36.89
C ALA A 325 -9.55 6.94 35.84
N PHE A 326 -8.33 7.37 35.53
CA PHE A 326 -7.47 6.73 34.54
C PHE A 326 -5.99 6.85 34.92
N LEU A 327 -5.20 5.97 34.34
CA LEU A 327 -3.73 6.03 34.27
C LEU A 327 -3.31 6.60 32.91
N VAL A 328 -2.10 7.13 32.85
CA VAL A 328 -1.44 7.57 31.62
C VAL A 328 -0.14 6.78 31.40
N GLY A 329 0.40 6.85 30.19
CA GLY A 329 1.62 6.14 29.79
C GLY A 329 2.80 6.29 30.75
N ASP A 330 3.61 5.23 30.85
CA ASP A 330 4.86 5.15 31.62
C ASP A 330 4.72 5.28 33.14
N GLU A 331 3.49 5.32 33.67
CA GLU A 331 3.25 5.29 35.11
C GLU A 331 3.60 3.90 35.68
N LYS A 332 4.36 3.88 36.79
CA LYS A 332 4.64 2.65 37.53
C LYS A 332 3.52 2.40 38.55
N VAL A 333 2.96 1.20 38.51
CA VAL A 333 1.86 0.79 39.36
C VAL A 333 2.18 -0.51 40.06
N PHE A 334 1.64 -0.70 41.26
CA PHE A 334 1.68 -1.98 41.94
C PHE A 334 0.33 -2.67 41.77
N VAL A 335 0.34 -3.87 41.19
CA VAL A 335 -0.85 -4.72 41.06
C VAL A 335 -0.94 -5.59 42.31
N GLU A 336 -1.98 -5.37 43.12
CA GLU A 336 -2.19 -6.08 44.38
C GLU A 336 -2.86 -7.45 44.17
N LYS A 337 -3.84 -7.50 43.26
CA LYS A 337 -4.67 -8.69 42.99
C LYS A 337 -4.91 -8.81 41.51
N ILE A 338 -5.05 -10.04 41.04
CA ILE A 338 -5.39 -10.33 39.65
C ILE A 338 -6.64 -11.19 39.62
N SER A 339 -7.58 -10.83 38.75
CA SER A 339 -8.81 -11.57 38.53
C SER A 339 -9.20 -11.42 37.07
N ASN A 340 -9.38 -12.54 36.38
CA ASN A 340 -9.52 -12.58 34.93
C ASN A 340 -8.34 -11.82 34.26
N SER A 341 -8.62 -11.00 33.25
CA SER A 341 -7.62 -10.17 32.56
C SER A 341 -7.43 -8.79 33.21
N PHE A 342 -7.70 -8.65 34.51
CA PHE A 342 -7.61 -7.38 35.24
C PHE A 342 -6.69 -7.46 36.47
N GLY A 343 -5.93 -6.40 36.71
CA GLY A 343 -5.16 -6.15 37.92
C GLY A 343 -5.81 -5.07 38.77
N TYR A 344 -5.96 -5.32 40.07
CA TYR A 344 -6.39 -4.32 41.04
C TYR A 344 -5.20 -3.47 41.46
N ILE A 345 -5.33 -2.15 41.33
CA ILE A 345 -4.28 -1.17 41.55
C ILE A 345 -4.78 -0.11 42.53
N GLU A 346 -3.91 0.28 43.46
CA GLU A 346 -3.99 1.54 44.18
C GLU A 346 -2.90 2.48 43.65
N PHE A 347 -3.32 3.60 43.07
CA PHE A 347 -2.43 4.56 42.42
C PHE A 347 -2.62 5.95 43.01
N LYS A 348 -1.52 6.63 43.34
CA LYS A 348 -1.51 8.02 43.79
C LYS A 348 -0.87 8.89 42.73
N ASN A 349 -1.65 9.79 42.14
CA ASN A 349 -1.14 10.70 41.11
C ASN A 349 -0.23 11.80 41.70
N ASN A 350 0.39 12.60 40.83
CA ASN A 350 1.27 13.71 41.21
C ASN A 350 0.57 14.82 42.04
N ARG A 351 -0.76 14.90 42.02
CA ARG A 351 -1.56 15.81 42.87
C ARG A 351 -1.89 15.20 44.23
N GLY A 352 -1.42 13.99 44.51
CA GLY A 352 -1.67 13.26 45.74
C GLY A 352 -3.05 12.61 45.83
N LEU A 353 -3.84 12.62 44.74
CA LEU A 353 -5.14 11.95 44.70
C LEU A 353 -4.95 10.46 44.51
N ILE A 354 -5.65 9.68 45.35
CA ILE A 354 -5.59 8.22 45.33
C ILE A 354 -6.78 7.68 44.54
N SER A 355 -6.50 6.85 43.55
CA SER A 355 -7.46 6.07 42.78
C SER A 355 -7.24 4.59 43.07
N LYS A 356 -8.32 3.83 43.27
CA LYS A 356 -8.26 2.38 43.46
C LYS A 356 -9.21 1.69 42.51
N GLY A 357 -8.82 0.60 41.87
CA GLY A 357 -9.75 -0.15 41.02
C GLY A 357 -9.05 -1.15 40.12
N TRP A 358 -9.85 -1.80 39.27
CA TRP A 358 -9.38 -2.78 38.32
C TRP A 358 -8.90 -2.10 37.03
N VAL A 359 -7.82 -2.59 36.44
CA VAL A 359 -7.27 -2.13 35.16
C VAL A 359 -6.94 -3.35 34.32
N LYS A 360 -7.16 -3.29 33.00
CA LYS A 360 -6.84 -4.44 32.14
C LYS A 360 -5.34 -4.69 32.10
N LEU A 361 -4.93 -5.93 32.34
CA LEU A 361 -3.52 -6.34 32.32
C LEU A 361 -2.88 -6.20 30.94
N LYS A 362 -3.65 -6.27 29.85
CA LYS A 362 -3.13 -6.07 28.48
C LYS A 362 -2.53 -4.68 28.22
N TYR A 363 -2.72 -3.73 29.14
CA TYR A 363 -2.15 -2.39 29.06
C TYR A 363 -0.98 -2.18 30.04
N LEU A 364 -0.50 -3.24 30.68
CA LEU A 364 0.51 -3.20 31.73
C LEU A 364 1.61 -4.22 31.42
N ASP A 365 2.87 -3.81 31.53
CA ASP A 365 4.03 -4.70 31.41
C ASP A 365 4.66 -4.93 32.79
N LYS A 366 4.85 -6.20 33.18
CA LYS A 366 5.45 -6.54 34.49
C LYS A 366 6.92 -6.11 34.51
N ILE A 367 7.32 -5.42 35.57
CA ILE A 367 8.72 -5.04 35.82
C ILE A 367 9.36 -6.19 36.62
N ASN A 368 10.38 -6.83 36.04
CA ASN A 368 11.16 -7.87 36.71
C ASN A 368 12.11 -7.30 37.76
#